data_AF-A0A1J4TQB2-F1
#
_entry.id   AF-A0A1J4TQB2-F1
#
_cell.length_a   1.000
_cell.length_b   1.000
_cell.length_c   1.000
_cell.angle_alpha   90.00
_cell.angle_beta   90.00
_cell.angle_gamma   90.00
#
_symmetry.space_group_name_H-M   'P 1'
#
loop_
_entity.id
_entity.type
_entity.pdbx_description
1 polymer ?
#
loop_
_entity_poly.entity_id
_entity_poly.type
_entity_poly.pdbx_seq_one_letter_code
_entity_poly.pdbx_strand_id
1 'polypeptide(L)'
;MDATISPFVMVIFGATGDLTGRKLMPAIYNLLSQKILPDRFHIVGVARRNMTHDQFRNLMHEALTDHFKPQLDSSVWHKLANNLYYQDGYFEKPETYNKLVHLLATFDKEVGACISRFFYLATPPEHYSSILDHLDKSKLSEGCGQGSKKWTKVLIEKPFGKDLETAKQLEYKLSKVFDERQIYRIDHYLAKETIQNILAFRFANTLFKSVWDKDHIDNIQITLSEEGGVGERGNFYEGVGALRDIAQNHLMAMLAYISMEEPVSFTAGDIRTERVRALSALRSIEKEEVGSMVVRGQYSRGMRSGKKIPGYREERNVDPNSNTETYVAAKLFIDNDRWKGMPFYLRTGKRLKSSVVQIDIQFANPQSLIFREYKFPREYHANTLSINIQPKEGITFRFLAKAPGLLMELKPVNMDFLYKRSFKRDIVDSYDKLLIDSIRGDQTLFATGPGFKSTWTLATKIMKGWEALPAPQFPNYSPFSWGPKEADELLQRDGRHWLLH
;
A
#
# COMPACT_ATOMS: atom_id res chain seq x y z
N MET A 1 -25.70 5.52 2.00
CA MET A 1 -26.36 6.58 1.22
C MET A 1 -25.35 7.09 0.21
N ASP A 2 -25.59 6.86 -1.08
CA ASP A 2 -24.70 7.39 -2.13
C ASP A 2 -24.83 8.92 -2.14
N ALA A 3 -23.83 9.60 -1.60
CA ALA A 3 -23.72 11.04 -1.75
C ALA A 3 -23.51 11.34 -3.24
N THR A 4 -24.43 12.10 -3.82
CA THR A 4 -24.32 12.60 -5.19
C THR A 4 -23.01 13.38 -5.33
N ILE A 5 -22.12 12.91 -6.20
CA ILE A 5 -20.82 13.52 -6.44
C ILE A 5 -21.03 14.85 -7.17
N SER A 6 -20.48 15.92 -6.65
CA SER A 6 -20.52 17.22 -7.33
C SER A 6 -19.59 17.24 -8.56
N PRO A 7 -19.87 18.06 -9.58
CA PRO A 7 -18.96 18.23 -10.70
C PRO A 7 -17.53 18.54 -10.25
N PHE A 8 -16.56 17.94 -10.93
CA PHE A 8 -15.16 18.08 -10.60
C PHE A 8 -14.25 18.12 -11.82
N VAL A 9 -13.07 18.67 -11.64
CA VAL A 9 -11.95 18.54 -12.57
C VAL A 9 -10.75 17.88 -11.88
N MET A 10 -10.22 16.84 -12.51
CA MET A 10 -9.00 16.18 -12.07
C MET A 10 -7.86 16.53 -13.02
N VAL A 11 -6.84 17.18 -12.47
CA VAL A 11 -5.60 17.52 -13.17
C VAL A 11 -4.54 16.49 -12.80
N ILE A 12 -4.05 15.73 -13.79
CA ILE A 12 -3.04 14.69 -13.61
C ILE A 12 -1.70 15.23 -14.11
N PHE A 13 -0.80 15.60 -13.19
CA PHE A 13 0.59 15.89 -13.54
C PHE A 13 1.33 14.58 -13.84
N GLY A 14 2.09 14.53 -14.92
CA GLY A 14 2.72 13.28 -15.39
C GLY A 14 1.77 12.38 -16.18
N ALA A 15 0.78 12.98 -16.87
CA ALA A 15 -0.30 12.25 -17.55
C ALA A 15 0.16 11.28 -18.65
N THR A 16 1.37 11.42 -19.17
CA THR A 16 1.94 10.51 -20.17
C THR A 16 2.76 9.37 -19.56
N GLY A 17 2.80 9.25 -18.24
CA GLY A 17 3.55 8.22 -17.52
C GLY A 17 2.81 6.88 -17.40
N ASP A 18 3.57 5.82 -17.10
CA ASP A 18 3.08 4.43 -16.95
C ASP A 18 1.92 4.32 -15.95
N LEU A 19 2.02 4.99 -14.79
CA LEU A 19 0.97 4.96 -13.76
C LEU A 19 -0.38 5.45 -14.31
N THR A 20 -0.37 6.52 -15.10
CA THR A 20 -1.59 7.10 -15.65
C THR A 20 -2.28 6.13 -16.61
N GLY A 21 -1.54 5.56 -17.55
CA GLY A 21 -2.09 4.61 -18.52
C GLY A 21 -2.49 3.27 -17.90
N ARG A 22 -1.68 2.75 -16.98
CA ARG A 22 -1.85 1.40 -16.41
C ARG A 22 -2.80 1.33 -15.23
N LYS A 23 -3.00 2.43 -14.50
CA LYS A 23 -3.80 2.44 -13.26
C LYS A 23 -4.86 3.53 -13.23
N LEU A 24 -4.51 4.79 -13.48
CA LEU A 24 -5.47 5.89 -13.29
C LEU A 24 -6.56 5.92 -14.35
N MET A 25 -6.20 5.83 -15.64
CA MET A 25 -7.21 5.80 -16.70
C MET A 25 -8.11 4.57 -16.59
N PRO A 26 -7.59 3.36 -16.32
CA PRO A 26 -8.43 2.22 -16.03
C PRO A 26 -9.41 2.42 -14.89
N ALA A 27 -8.94 2.99 -13.78
CA ALA A 27 -9.80 3.26 -12.64
C ALA A 27 -10.92 4.28 -12.98
N ILE A 28 -10.59 5.36 -13.70
CA ILE A 28 -11.60 6.34 -14.15
C ILE A 28 -12.61 5.69 -15.09
N TYR A 29 -12.14 4.87 -16.04
CA TYR A 29 -13.00 4.14 -16.97
C TYR A 29 -13.94 3.18 -16.23
N ASN A 30 -13.45 2.44 -15.23
CA ASN A 30 -14.25 1.54 -14.40
C ASN A 30 -15.33 2.29 -13.61
N LEU A 31 -14.98 3.42 -13.00
CA LEU A 31 -15.95 4.25 -12.27
C LEU A 31 -17.02 4.82 -13.22
N LEU A 32 -16.65 5.15 -14.45
CA LEU A 32 -17.60 5.62 -15.47
C LEU A 32 -18.52 4.51 -15.98
N SER A 33 -17.98 3.33 -16.26
CA SER A 33 -18.75 2.17 -16.75
C SER A 33 -19.77 1.69 -15.71
N GLN A 34 -19.44 1.83 -14.43
CA GLN A 34 -20.33 1.55 -13.30
C GLN A 34 -21.30 2.69 -12.98
N LYS A 35 -21.29 3.78 -13.76
CA LYS A 35 -22.13 4.98 -13.56
C LYS A 35 -21.96 5.63 -12.18
N ILE A 36 -20.77 5.54 -11.59
CA ILE A 36 -20.44 6.11 -10.28
C ILE A 36 -20.05 7.58 -10.42
N LEU A 37 -19.35 7.96 -11.50
CA LEU A 37 -18.97 9.34 -11.77
C LEU A 37 -20.19 10.22 -12.12
N PRO A 38 -20.17 11.53 -11.76
CA PRO A 38 -21.24 12.45 -12.14
C PRO A 38 -21.28 12.64 -13.66
N ASP A 39 -22.40 13.18 -14.17
CA ASP A 39 -22.51 13.44 -15.60
C ASP A 39 -21.55 14.52 -16.11
N ARG A 40 -21.20 15.48 -15.23
CA ARG A 40 -20.25 16.55 -15.53
C ARG A 40 -18.97 16.34 -14.73
N PHE A 41 -17.90 15.96 -15.41
CA PHE A 41 -16.55 15.86 -14.87
C PHE A 41 -15.55 16.19 -15.98
N HIS A 42 -14.35 16.64 -15.62
CA HIS A 42 -13.28 16.87 -16.61
C HIS A 42 -11.97 16.27 -16.10
N ILE A 43 -11.16 15.73 -17.02
CA ILE A 43 -9.82 15.22 -16.75
C ILE A 43 -8.84 16.02 -17.61
N VAL A 44 -7.82 16.61 -16.98
CA VAL A 44 -6.78 17.38 -17.66
C VAL A 44 -5.43 16.71 -17.43
N GLY A 45 -4.82 16.21 -18.50
CA GLY A 45 -3.44 15.71 -18.43
C GLY A 45 -2.42 16.84 -18.55
N VAL A 46 -1.40 16.86 -17.71
CA VAL A 46 -0.29 17.82 -17.80
C VAL A 46 1.03 17.06 -17.97
N ALA A 47 1.75 17.32 -19.07
CA ALA A 47 3.08 16.77 -19.30
C ALA A 47 3.90 17.62 -20.28
N ARG A 48 5.21 17.33 -20.35
CA ARG A 48 6.20 18.08 -21.13
C ARG A 48 6.03 17.95 -22.65
N ARG A 49 5.46 16.83 -23.12
CA ARG A 49 5.34 16.55 -24.56
C ARG A 49 4.29 17.49 -25.16
N ASN A 50 4.64 18.18 -26.24
CA ASN A 50 3.65 18.97 -26.98
C ASN A 50 2.68 18.02 -27.71
N MET A 51 1.40 18.08 -27.34
CA MET A 51 0.32 17.28 -27.94
C MET A 51 -0.98 18.08 -27.96
N THR A 52 -1.83 17.81 -28.94
CA THR A 52 -3.22 18.28 -28.95
C THR A 52 -4.09 17.43 -28.01
N HIS A 53 -5.30 17.89 -27.70
CA HIS A 53 -6.27 17.09 -26.95
C HIS A 53 -6.56 15.75 -27.64
N ASP A 54 -6.69 15.74 -28.97
CA ASP A 54 -6.98 14.51 -29.73
C ASP A 54 -5.81 13.52 -29.72
N GLN A 55 -4.58 14.01 -29.81
CA GLN A 55 -3.39 13.14 -29.65
C GLN A 55 -3.34 12.52 -28.25
N PHE A 56 -3.68 13.28 -27.22
CA PHE A 56 -3.75 12.74 -25.85
C PHE A 56 -4.88 11.72 -25.67
N ARG A 57 -6.06 11.97 -26.26
CA ARG A 57 -7.17 11.00 -26.29
C ARG A 57 -6.76 9.68 -26.94
N ASN A 58 -6.10 9.74 -28.10
CA ASN A 58 -5.61 8.54 -28.79
C ASN A 58 -4.60 7.76 -27.92
N LEU A 59 -3.65 8.47 -27.30
CA LEU A 59 -2.68 7.85 -26.39
C LEU A 59 -3.36 7.13 -25.22
N MET A 60 -4.38 7.75 -24.61
CA MET A 60 -5.12 7.13 -23.49
C MET A 60 -6.02 5.98 -23.96
N HIS A 61 -6.56 6.04 -25.17
CA HIS A 61 -7.32 4.93 -25.76
C HIS A 61 -6.43 3.69 -25.95
N GLU A 62 -5.22 3.89 -26.50
CA GLU A 62 -4.23 2.82 -26.67
C GLU A 62 -3.87 2.20 -25.31
N ALA A 63 -3.52 3.04 -24.32
CA ALA A 63 -3.20 2.57 -22.98
C ALA A 63 -4.34 1.78 -22.31
N LEU A 64 -5.59 2.24 -22.46
CA LEU A 64 -6.76 1.50 -21.96
C LEU A 64 -6.93 0.16 -22.70
N THR A 65 -6.77 0.15 -24.02
CA THR A 65 -6.91 -1.07 -24.84
C THR A 65 -5.90 -2.14 -24.44
N ASP A 66 -4.67 -1.74 -24.11
CA ASP A 66 -3.61 -2.66 -23.68
C ASP A 66 -3.90 -3.31 -22.30
N HIS A 67 -4.71 -2.66 -21.47
CA HIS A 67 -4.96 -3.07 -20.09
C HIS A 67 -6.36 -3.62 -19.82
N PHE A 68 -7.34 -3.41 -20.72
CA PHE A 68 -8.70 -3.95 -20.59
C PHE A 68 -8.93 -5.20 -21.43
N LYS A 69 -9.43 -6.24 -20.78
CA LYS A 69 -10.03 -7.41 -21.43
C LYS A 69 -11.30 -7.79 -20.66
N PRO A 70 -12.52 -7.74 -21.25
CA PRO A 70 -12.86 -7.61 -22.68
C PRO A 70 -12.75 -6.17 -23.24
N GLN A 71 -13.02 -6.03 -24.55
CA GLN A 71 -12.91 -4.79 -25.33
C GLN A 71 -13.69 -3.62 -24.70
N LEU A 72 -13.15 -2.40 -24.83
CA LEU A 72 -13.77 -1.18 -24.32
C LEU A 72 -15.16 -0.95 -24.93
N ASP A 73 -16.11 -0.54 -24.09
CA ASP A 73 -17.42 -0.07 -24.51
C ASP A 73 -17.27 1.29 -25.18
N SER A 74 -17.71 1.38 -26.44
CA SER A 74 -17.55 2.57 -27.26
C SER A 74 -18.29 3.79 -26.69
N SER A 75 -19.43 3.59 -26.04
CA SER A 75 -20.22 4.66 -25.44
C SER A 75 -19.55 5.23 -24.19
N VAL A 76 -18.98 4.35 -23.35
CA VAL A 76 -18.22 4.73 -22.16
C VAL A 76 -16.94 5.47 -22.57
N TRP A 77 -16.21 4.93 -23.54
CA TRP A 77 -15.02 5.60 -24.09
C TRP A 77 -15.36 6.98 -24.66
N HIS A 78 -16.39 7.10 -25.49
CA HIS A 78 -16.76 8.39 -26.09
C HIS A 78 -17.12 9.43 -25.01
N LYS A 79 -17.84 9.03 -23.95
CA LYS A 79 -18.11 9.91 -22.80
C LYS A 79 -16.81 10.32 -22.09
N LEU A 80 -15.87 9.41 -21.88
CA LEU A 80 -14.58 9.72 -21.27
C LEU A 80 -13.73 10.66 -22.14
N ALA A 81 -13.60 10.35 -23.44
CA ALA A 81 -12.79 11.12 -24.39
C ALA A 81 -13.27 12.57 -24.53
N ASN A 82 -14.58 12.81 -24.52
CA ASN A 82 -15.16 14.15 -24.57
C ASN A 82 -14.83 14.98 -23.33
N ASN A 83 -14.55 14.34 -22.20
CA ASN A 83 -14.17 14.99 -20.94
C ASN A 83 -12.66 14.96 -20.69
N LEU A 84 -11.87 14.53 -21.68
CA LEU A 84 -10.42 14.41 -21.58
C LEU A 84 -9.72 15.54 -22.36
N TYR A 85 -8.89 16.29 -21.64
CA TYR A 85 -8.16 17.46 -22.11
C TYR A 85 -6.68 17.33 -21.78
N TYR A 86 -5.85 18.14 -22.42
CA TYR A 86 -4.40 18.11 -22.28
C TYR A 86 -3.80 19.51 -22.23
N GLN A 87 -2.83 19.71 -21.35
CA GLN A 87 -2.06 20.93 -21.22
C GLN A 87 -0.57 20.59 -21.28
N ASP A 88 0.09 21.00 -22.36
CA ASP A 88 1.55 20.88 -22.48
C ASP A 88 2.27 21.86 -21.55
N GLY A 89 3.43 21.45 -21.02
CA GLY A 89 4.29 22.34 -20.27
C GLY A 89 5.27 21.66 -19.31
N TYR A 90 6.20 22.45 -18.79
CA TYR A 90 7.17 22.03 -17.79
C TYR A 90 6.66 22.39 -16.39
N PHE A 91 6.86 21.50 -15.42
CA PHE A 91 6.33 21.68 -14.06
C PHE A 91 6.99 22.85 -13.31
N GLU A 92 8.15 23.30 -13.78
CA GLU A 92 8.95 24.40 -13.25
C GLU A 92 8.62 25.76 -13.86
N LYS A 93 7.68 25.81 -14.82
CA LYS A 93 7.36 26.99 -15.62
C LYS A 93 6.02 27.61 -15.22
N PRO A 94 5.98 28.87 -14.75
CA PRO A 94 4.74 29.56 -14.40
C PRO A 94 3.71 29.61 -15.54
N GLU A 95 4.17 29.65 -16.79
CA GLU A 95 3.32 29.71 -17.97
C GLU A 95 2.39 28.50 -18.08
N THR A 96 2.84 27.31 -17.64
CA THR A 96 2.04 26.09 -17.61
C THR A 96 0.83 26.24 -16.69
N TYR A 97 1.02 26.86 -15.53
CA TYR A 97 -0.04 27.07 -14.54
C TYR A 97 -0.99 28.18 -14.96
N ASN A 98 -0.49 29.23 -15.62
CA ASN A 98 -1.35 30.28 -16.20
C ASN A 98 -2.29 29.70 -17.27
N LYS A 99 -1.76 28.88 -18.20
CA LYS A 99 -2.60 28.17 -19.18
C LYS A 99 -3.63 27.26 -18.51
N LEU A 100 -3.21 26.53 -17.46
CA LEU A 100 -4.11 25.68 -16.68
C LEU A 100 -5.23 26.49 -16.01
N VAL A 101 -4.93 27.63 -15.37
CA VAL A 101 -5.94 28.54 -14.79
C VAL A 101 -6.98 28.94 -15.84
N HIS A 102 -6.54 29.32 -17.04
CA HIS A 102 -7.46 29.69 -18.12
C HIS A 102 -8.34 28.51 -18.57
N LEU A 103 -7.77 27.31 -18.73
CA LEU A 103 -8.52 26.11 -19.09
C LEU A 103 -9.52 25.71 -18.00
N LEU A 104 -9.13 25.75 -16.72
CA LEU A 104 -10.05 25.41 -15.63
C LEU A 104 -11.20 26.41 -15.53
N ALA A 105 -10.96 27.69 -15.83
CA ALA A 105 -12.01 28.71 -15.86
C ALA A 105 -13.07 28.46 -16.96
N THR A 106 -12.72 27.79 -18.06
CA THR A 106 -13.72 27.44 -19.09
C THR A 106 -14.70 26.38 -18.57
N PHE A 107 -14.23 25.43 -17.77
CA PHE A 107 -15.08 24.42 -17.14
C PHE A 107 -15.99 25.01 -16.07
N ASP A 108 -15.48 25.94 -15.26
CA ASP A 108 -16.30 26.68 -14.29
C ASP A 108 -17.44 27.44 -14.99
N LYS A 109 -17.14 28.05 -16.16
CA LYS A 109 -18.14 28.76 -16.97
C LYS A 109 -19.18 27.82 -17.58
N GLU A 110 -18.77 26.65 -18.08
CA GLU A 110 -19.67 25.64 -18.63
C GLU A 110 -20.63 25.08 -17.57
N VAL A 111 -20.12 24.87 -16.35
CA VAL A 111 -20.93 24.37 -15.24
C VAL A 111 -21.77 25.49 -14.60
N GLY A 112 -21.39 26.76 -14.77
CA GLY A 112 -22.05 27.92 -14.17
C GLY A 112 -21.73 28.09 -12.69
N ALA A 113 -20.73 27.37 -12.18
CA ALA A 113 -20.26 27.42 -10.81
C ALA A 113 -18.81 26.95 -10.77
N CYS A 114 -18.09 27.38 -9.74
CA CYS A 114 -16.76 26.82 -9.50
C CYS A 114 -16.84 25.34 -9.11
N ILE A 115 -16.14 24.49 -9.86
CA ILE A 115 -16.11 23.04 -9.61
C ILE A 115 -14.94 22.62 -8.72
N SER A 116 -15.08 21.46 -8.09
CA SER A 116 -14.04 20.91 -7.20
C SER A 116 -12.81 20.52 -8.01
N ARG A 117 -11.61 20.82 -7.48
CA ARG A 117 -10.33 20.57 -8.17
C ARG A 117 -9.56 19.46 -7.47
N PHE A 118 -9.05 18.52 -8.26
CA PHE A 118 -8.22 17.41 -7.79
C PHE A 118 -6.89 17.44 -8.52
N PHE A 119 -5.79 17.66 -7.80
CA PHE A 119 -4.44 17.62 -8.37
C PHE A 119 -3.80 16.28 -8.05
N TYR A 120 -3.66 15.42 -9.05
CA TYR A 120 -2.97 14.14 -8.94
C TYR A 120 -1.53 14.29 -9.39
N LEU A 121 -0.58 14.07 -8.48
CA LEU A 121 0.85 14.19 -8.74
C LEU A 121 1.43 12.81 -9.13
N ALA A 122 1.11 12.36 -10.35
CA ALA A 122 1.64 11.14 -10.95
C ALA A 122 3.04 11.36 -11.56
N THR A 123 3.88 12.10 -10.85
CA THR A 123 5.24 12.47 -11.24
C THR A 123 6.26 11.88 -10.27
N PRO A 124 7.52 11.77 -10.69
CA PRO A 124 8.62 11.53 -9.75
C PRO A 124 8.64 12.56 -8.59
N PRO A 125 9.02 12.15 -7.36
CA PRO A 125 8.98 13.01 -6.16
C PRO A 125 9.80 14.29 -6.25
N GLU A 126 10.87 14.31 -7.06
CA GLU A 126 11.72 15.49 -7.27
C GLU A 126 10.94 16.68 -7.83
N HIS A 127 9.82 16.44 -8.54
CA HIS A 127 8.98 17.50 -9.08
C HIS A 127 7.92 18.00 -8.08
N TYR A 128 7.67 17.30 -6.97
CA TYR A 128 6.59 17.65 -6.03
C TYR A 128 6.75 19.05 -5.48
N SER A 129 7.96 19.45 -5.08
CA SER A 129 8.19 20.81 -4.58
C SER A 129 7.80 21.86 -5.61
N SER A 130 8.29 21.72 -6.85
CA SER A 130 8.03 22.71 -7.90
C SER A 130 6.54 22.80 -8.21
N ILE A 131 5.86 21.65 -8.25
CA ILE A 131 4.41 21.61 -8.48
C ILE A 131 3.67 22.31 -7.35
N LEU A 132 3.96 21.99 -6.10
CA LEU A 132 3.32 22.60 -4.93
C LEU A 132 3.56 24.12 -4.90
N ASP A 133 4.79 24.58 -5.12
CA ASP A 133 5.15 26.00 -5.13
C ASP A 133 4.38 26.79 -6.20
N HIS A 134 4.16 26.20 -7.37
CA HIS A 134 3.43 26.85 -8.45
C HIS A 134 1.91 26.74 -8.30
N LEU A 135 1.39 25.65 -7.74
CA LEU A 135 -0.02 25.55 -7.35
C LEU A 135 -0.39 26.64 -6.34
N ASP A 136 0.50 26.92 -5.40
CA ASP A 136 0.36 28.00 -4.42
C ASP A 136 0.42 29.38 -5.08
N LYS A 137 1.49 29.68 -5.82
CA LYS A 137 1.67 30.98 -6.51
C LYS A 137 0.56 31.32 -7.50
N SER A 138 0.01 30.31 -8.18
CA SER A 138 -1.10 30.48 -9.12
C SER A 138 -2.48 30.51 -8.44
N LYS A 139 -2.53 30.32 -7.11
CA LYS A 139 -3.75 30.21 -6.29
C LYS A 139 -4.67 29.05 -6.69
N LEU A 140 -4.15 28.09 -7.46
CA LEU A 140 -4.86 26.86 -7.79
C LEU A 140 -5.10 26.01 -6.53
N SER A 141 -4.22 26.09 -5.53
CA SER A 141 -4.37 25.45 -4.22
C SER A 141 -5.56 26.00 -3.42
N GLU A 142 -5.83 27.30 -3.50
CA GLU A 142 -6.90 27.99 -2.75
C GLU A 142 -8.30 27.60 -3.25
N GLY A 143 -8.43 27.16 -4.51
CA GLY A 143 -9.72 26.93 -5.14
C GLY A 143 -10.48 28.23 -5.39
N CYS A 144 -11.81 28.23 -5.30
CA CYS A 144 -12.63 29.40 -5.63
C CYS A 144 -13.14 30.16 -4.41
N GLY A 145 -12.21 30.70 -3.62
CA GLY A 145 -12.48 31.45 -2.38
C GLY A 145 -13.81 32.21 -2.34
N GLN A 146 -14.73 31.74 -1.48
CA GLN A 146 -15.95 32.46 -1.03
C GLN A 146 -16.34 32.04 0.40
N GLY A 147 -15.38 31.99 1.34
CA GLY A 147 -15.65 31.59 2.74
C GLY A 147 -16.24 30.18 2.91
N SER A 148 -16.30 29.41 1.83
CA SER A 148 -16.91 28.10 1.77
C SER A 148 -15.81 27.05 1.77
N LYS A 149 -16.02 25.99 2.55
CA LYS A 149 -15.32 24.71 2.46
C LYS A 149 -15.48 24.13 1.05
N LYS A 150 -14.82 24.65 0.00
CA LYS A 150 -14.88 24.15 -1.40
C LYS A 150 -13.50 23.70 -1.84
N TRP A 151 -13.44 22.45 -2.33
CA TRP A 151 -12.36 21.52 -2.02
C TRP A 151 -11.38 21.39 -3.19
N THR A 152 -10.28 22.13 -3.12
CA THR A 152 -9.07 21.69 -3.80
C THR A 152 -8.47 20.55 -2.99
N LYS A 153 -8.15 19.44 -3.65
CA LYS A 153 -7.49 18.28 -3.04
C LYS A 153 -6.24 17.93 -3.83
N VAL A 154 -5.24 17.42 -3.14
CA VAL A 154 -3.99 16.95 -3.72
C VAL A 154 -3.80 15.47 -3.42
N LEU A 155 -3.56 14.68 -4.46
CA LEU A 155 -3.20 13.27 -4.36
C LEU A 155 -1.72 13.12 -4.69
N ILE A 156 -0.99 12.45 -3.81
CA ILE A 156 0.46 12.22 -3.97
C ILE A 156 0.77 10.73 -3.86
N GLU A 157 1.69 10.29 -4.70
CA GLU A 157 2.19 8.92 -4.76
C GLU A 157 3.45 8.73 -3.93
N LYS A 158 3.77 7.46 -3.65
CA LYS A 158 5.04 7.08 -3.06
C LYS A 158 6.19 7.27 -4.08
N PRO A 159 7.43 7.53 -3.62
CA PRO A 159 7.87 7.59 -2.22
C PRO A 159 7.66 8.95 -1.54
N PHE A 160 7.27 8.91 -0.26
CA PHE A 160 7.07 10.09 0.59
C PHE A 160 8.38 10.49 1.29
N GLY A 161 9.34 10.99 0.51
CA GLY A 161 10.72 11.16 0.95
C GLY A 161 11.56 9.90 0.79
N LYS A 162 12.87 10.01 1.02
CA LYS A 162 13.86 8.92 0.96
C LYS A 162 14.45 8.56 2.33
N ASP A 163 14.24 9.44 3.29
CA ASP A 163 14.64 9.36 4.68
C ASP A 163 13.70 10.24 5.51
N LEU A 164 13.85 10.20 6.84
CA LEU A 164 13.00 10.99 7.74
C LEU A 164 13.08 12.50 7.48
N GLU A 165 14.23 13.02 7.06
CA GLU A 165 14.43 14.47 6.89
C GLU A 165 13.73 14.98 5.63
N THR A 166 13.95 14.30 4.50
CA THR A 166 13.26 14.60 3.24
C THR A 166 11.75 14.37 3.33
N ALA A 167 11.31 13.38 4.11
CA ALA A 167 9.89 13.18 4.40
C ALA A 167 9.29 14.36 5.18
N LYS A 168 10.00 14.87 6.20
CA LYS A 168 9.58 16.08 6.95
C LYS A 168 9.55 17.32 6.07
N GLN A 169 10.52 17.48 5.17
CA GLN A 169 10.56 18.60 4.24
C GLN A 169 9.38 18.58 3.26
N LEU A 170 9.05 17.41 2.71
CA LEU A 170 7.87 17.24 1.86
C LEU A 170 6.59 17.55 2.65
N GLU A 171 6.46 17.02 3.86
CA GLU A 171 5.32 17.27 4.74
C GLU A 171 5.17 18.76 5.08
N TYR A 172 6.27 19.44 5.40
CA TYR A 172 6.27 20.88 5.65
C TYR A 172 5.75 21.66 4.42
N LYS A 173 6.24 21.34 3.22
CA LYS A 173 5.77 21.97 1.98
C LYS A 173 4.28 21.75 1.73
N LEU A 174 3.81 20.51 1.89
CA LEU A 174 2.39 20.20 1.77
C LEU A 174 1.54 21.01 2.75
N SER A 175 1.95 21.07 4.03
CA SER A 175 1.22 21.80 5.08
C SER A 175 1.18 23.33 4.89
N LYS A 176 2.09 23.88 4.07
CA LYS A 176 2.10 25.30 3.72
C LYS A 176 1.09 25.66 2.63
N VAL A 177 0.78 24.70 1.76
CA VAL A 177 -0.08 24.91 0.58
C VAL A 177 -1.49 24.35 0.80
N PHE A 178 -1.61 23.30 1.61
CA PHE A 178 -2.86 22.56 1.81
C PHE A 178 -3.10 22.24 3.28
N ASP A 179 -4.37 22.29 3.70
CA ASP A 179 -4.81 21.70 4.95
C ASP A 179 -4.74 20.16 4.88
N GLU A 180 -4.55 19.50 6.02
CA GLU A 180 -4.46 18.03 6.08
C GLU A 180 -5.70 17.30 5.50
N ARG A 181 -6.88 17.94 5.50
CA ARG A 181 -8.11 17.39 4.91
C ARG A 181 -8.11 17.40 3.37
N GLN A 182 -7.21 18.17 2.78
CA GLN A 182 -7.01 18.30 1.34
C GLN A 182 -5.93 17.36 0.82
N ILE A 183 -5.13 16.74 1.69
CA ILE A 183 -3.98 15.92 1.30
C ILE A 183 -4.32 14.43 1.33
N TYR A 184 -4.13 13.75 0.21
CA TYR A 184 -4.46 12.34 0.00
C TYR A 184 -3.17 11.59 -0.36
N ARG A 185 -2.53 11.00 0.65
CA ARG A 185 -1.27 10.28 0.49
C ARG A 185 -1.56 8.81 0.17
N ILE A 186 -1.20 8.39 -1.04
CA ILE A 186 -1.58 7.09 -1.58
C ILE A 186 -0.65 6.00 -1.06
N ASP A 187 -1.27 5.04 -0.36
CA ASP A 187 -0.74 3.70 -0.19
C ASP A 187 -1.83 2.74 -0.68
N HIS A 188 -1.67 2.23 -1.90
CA HIS A 188 -2.69 1.40 -2.53
C HIS A 188 -3.00 0.09 -1.79
N TYR A 189 -2.12 -0.38 -0.88
CA TYR A 189 -2.45 -1.54 -0.05
C TYR A 189 -3.58 -1.25 0.93
N LEU A 190 -3.70 0.00 1.40
CA LEU A 190 -4.81 0.41 2.27
C LEU A 190 -6.17 0.26 1.59
N ALA A 191 -6.21 0.39 0.27
CA ALA A 191 -7.43 0.27 -0.50
C ALA A 191 -7.76 -1.18 -0.93
N LYS A 192 -6.94 -2.17 -0.57
CA LYS A 192 -7.29 -3.57 -0.84
C LYS A 192 -8.48 -3.99 0.01
N GLU A 193 -9.44 -4.67 -0.62
CA GLU A 193 -10.71 -5.09 -0.02
C GLU A 193 -10.53 -5.85 1.31
N THR A 194 -9.57 -6.76 1.35
CA THR A 194 -9.24 -7.59 2.51
C THR A 194 -8.66 -6.80 3.68
N ILE A 195 -7.92 -5.73 3.41
CA ILE A 195 -7.41 -4.82 4.45
C ILE A 195 -8.55 -4.03 5.09
N GLN A 196 -9.49 -3.55 4.27
CA GLN A 196 -10.68 -2.87 4.77
C GLN A 196 -11.55 -3.80 5.63
N ASN A 197 -11.66 -5.06 5.23
CA ASN A 197 -12.43 -6.06 5.96
C ASN A 197 -11.85 -6.43 7.33
N ILE A 198 -10.59 -6.08 7.63
CA ILE A 198 -10.03 -6.25 8.98
C ILE A 198 -10.89 -5.51 10.02
N LEU A 199 -11.39 -4.31 9.68
CA LEU A 199 -12.24 -3.54 10.60
C LEU A 199 -13.57 -4.25 10.87
N ALA A 200 -14.26 -4.68 9.80
CA ALA A 200 -15.51 -5.40 9.93
C ALA A 200 -15.32 -6.73 10.68
N PHE A 201 -14.26 -7.47 10.35
CA PHE A 201 -13.94 -8.74 10.98
C PHE A 201 -13.66 -8.60 12.48
N ARG A 202 -12.82 -7.63 12.88
CA ARG A 202 -12.43 -7.44 14.29
C ARG A 202 -13.55 -6.86 15.15
N PHE A 203 -14.26 -5.84 14.65
CA PHE A 203 -15.15 -5.04 15.51
C PHE A 203 -16.63 -5.39 15.38
N ALA A 204 -17.06 -6.07 14.31
CA ALA A 204 -18.45 -6.53 14.17
C ALA A 204 -18.71 -7.95 14.70
N ASN A 205 -17.67 -8.67 15.17
CA ASN A 205 -17.77 -10.06 15.60
C ASN A 205 -17.28 -10.24 17.04
N THR A 206 -18.21 -10.53 17.96
CA THR A 206 -17.91 -10.72 19.40
C THR A 206 -16.84 -11.79 19.64
N LEU A 207 -16.87 -12.88 18.88
CA LEU A 207 -15.92 -13.98 19.02
C LEU A 207 -14.47 -13.50 18.88
N PHE A 208 -14.19 -12.67 17.87
CA PHE A 208 -12.84 -12.20 17.58
C PHE A 208 -12.44 -11.00 18.44
N LYS A 209 -13.39 -10.14 18.81
CA LYS A 209 -13.14 -8.99 19.69
C LYS A 209 -12.51 -9.41 21.03
N SER A 210 -12.97 -10.52 21.61
CA SER A 210 -12.54 -10.99 22.94
C SER A 210 -11.18 -11.68 22.97
N VAL A 211 -10.64 -12.10 21.82
CA VAL A 211 -9.39 -12.87 21.74
C VAL A 211 -8.30 -12.12 20.97
N TRP A 212 -8.45 -10.80 20.83
CA TRP A 212 -7.58 -9.95 20.00
C TRP A 212 -6.53 -9.21 20.82
N ASP A 213 -5.75 -9.93 21.61
CA ASP A 213 -4.74 -9.39 22.52
C ASP A 213 -3.59 -10.37 22.76
N LYS A 214 -2.56 -9.90 23.47
CA LYS A 214 -1.37 -10.65 23.87
C LYS A 214 -1.65 -11.89 24.73
N ASP A 215 -2.82 -11.99 25.38
CA ASP A 215 -3.12 -13.10 26.29
C ASP A 215 -3.70 -14.30 25.51
N HIS A 216 -4.25 -14.03 24.32
CA HIS A 216 -4.81 -15.05 23.43
C HIS A 216 -3.98 -15.27 22.16
N ILE A 217 -3.21 -14.26 21.72
CA ILE A 217 -2.38 -14.31 20.51
C ILE A 217 -0.91 -14.46 20.92
N ASP A 218 -0.23 -15.46 20.37
CA ASP A 218 1.19 -15.70 20.60
C ASP A 218 2.07 -14.79 19.73
N ASN A 219 1.74 -14.69 18.43
CA ASN A 219 2.43 -13.80 17.50
C ASN A 219 1.57 -13.47 16.28
N ILE A 220 1.91 -12.37 15.61
CA ILE A 220 1.32 -11.98 14.32
C ILE A 220 2.42 -11.91 13.27
N GLN A 221 2.20 -12.51 12.11
CA GLN A 221 3.14 -12.55 11.00
C GLN A 221 2.54 -11.83 9.79
N ILE A 222 3.26 -10.87 9.22
CA ILE A 222 2.83 -10.13 8.02
C ILE A 222 3.84 -10.43 6.91
N THR A 223 3.38 -11.14 5.88
CA THR A 223 4.20 -11.48 4.71
C THR A 223 3.72 -10.71 3.49
N LEU A 224 4.64 -10.07 2.78
CA LEU A 224 4.45 -9.54 1.44
C LEU A 224 5.61 -10.05 0.57
N SER A 225 5.40 -11.13 -0.17
CA SER A 225 6.43 -11.70 -1.03
C SER A 225 6.13 -11.46 -2.50
N GLU A 226 7.18 -11.28 -3.29
CA GLU A 226 7.11 -11.13 -4.72
C GLU A 226 8.00 -12.16 -5.40
N GLU A 227 7.43 -12.89 -6.35
CA GLU A 227 8.17 -13.83 -7.19
C GLU A 227 9.03 -13.11 -8.24
N GLY A 228 8.62 -11.88 -8.61
CA GLY A 228 9.34 -11.00 -9.52
C GLY A 228 10.65 -10.49 -8.92
N GLY A 229 11.64 -10.23 -9.78
CA GLY A 229 12.86 -9.49 -9.43
C GLY A 229 12.69 -7.99 -9.63
N VAL A 230 13.82 -7.27 -9.58
CA VAL A 230 13.83 -5.82 -9.82
C VAL A 230 13.63 -5.46 -11.30
N GLY A 231 14.06 -6.34 -12.22
CA GLY A 231 13.87 -6.16 -13.65
C GLY A 231 14.50 -4.86 -14.16
N GLU A 232 13.76 -4.09 -14.96
CA GLU A 232 14.29 -2.84 -15.56
C GLU A 232 14.43 -1.68 -14.58
N ARG A 233 13.93 -1.84 -13.35
CA ARG A 233 13.91 -0.79 -12.32
C ARG A 233 15.17 -0.74 -11.45
N GLY A 234 16.28 -1.35 -11.90
CA GLY A 234 17.55 -1.41 -11.16
C GLY A 234 18.00 -0.05 -10.62
N ASN A 235 18.07 0.95 -11.50
CA ASN A 235 18.51 2.31 -11.14
C ASN A 235 17.63 2.96 -10.04
N PHE A 236 16.32 2.73 -10.08
CA PHE A 236 15.41 3.24 -9.05
C PHE A 236 15.54 2.44 -7.75
N TYR A 237 15.57 1.11 -7.85
CA TYR A 237 15.57 0.23 -6.69
C TYR A 237 16.86 0.34 -5.86
N GLU A 238 17.99 0.64 -6.52
CA GLU A 238 19.29 0.77 -5.89
C GLU A 238 19.35 1.86 -4.81
N GLY A 239 18.61 2.95 -5.01
CA GLY A 239 18.49 4.03 -4.01
C GLY A 239 17.43 3.79 -2.93
N VAL A 240 16.65 2.71 -3.04
CA VAL A 240 15.42 2.49 -2.26
C VAL A 240 15.55 1.26 -1.36
N GLY A 241 15.78 0.09 -1.94
CA GLY A 241 15.82 -1.20 -1.23
C GLY A 241 14.45 -1.67 -0.72
N ALA A 242 14.38 -2.93 -0.25
CA ALA A 242 13.13 -3.52 0.24
C ALA A 242 12.59 -2.81 1.50
N LEU A 243 13.48 -2.22 2.33
CA LEU A 243 13.08 -1.50 3.53
C LEU A 243 12.20 -0.29 3.18
N ARG A 244 12.62 0.53 2.21
CA ARG A 244 11.89 1.75 1.82
C ARG A 244 10.77 1.47 0.83
N ASP A 245 10.94 0.52 -0.08
CA ASP A 245 9.94 0.26 -1.14
C ASP A 245 8.64 -0.31 -0.56
N ILE A 246 8.76 -1.22 0.42
CA ILE A 246 7.64 -2.04 0.92
C ILE A 246 7.51 -2.01 2.46
N ALA A 247 8.62 -2.18 3.20
CA ALA A 247 8.51 -2.38 4.65
C ALA A 247 8.08 -1.09 5.39
N GLN A 248 8.60 0.07 4.99
CA GLN A 248 8.29 1.36 5.59
C GLN A 248 6.83 1.82 5.35
N ASN A 249 6.18 1.33 4.30
CA ASN A 249 4.83 1.72 3.89
C ASN A 249 3.82 0.56 4.06
N HIS A 250 3.75 -0.36 3.12
CA HIS A 250 2.70 -1.37 3.01
C HIS A 250 2.66 -2.32 4.22
N LEU A 251 3.83 -2.77 4.69
CA LEU A 251 3.87 -3.62 5.88
C LEU A 251 3.40 -2.87 7.14
N MET A 252 3.81 -1.60 7.29
CA MET A 252 3.36 -0.76 8.41
C MET A 252 1.87 -0.42 8.32
N ALA A 253 1.36 -0.23 7.11
CA ALA A 253 -0.05 0.01 6.86
C ALA A 253 -0.91 -1.19 7.32
N MET A 254 -0.50 -2.41 6.97
CA MET A 254 -1.13 -3.65 7.43
C MET A 254 -0.99 -3.84 8.95
N LEU A 255 0.20 -3.56 9.49
CA LEU A 255 0.45 -3.60 10.93
C LEU A 255 -0.47 -2.63 11.68
N ALA A 256 -0.71 -1.42 11.17
CA ALA A 256 -1.60 -0.45 11.80
C ALA A 256 -3.04 -0.97 11.88
N TYR A 257 -3.58 -1.56 10.81
CA TYR A 257 -4.94 -2.11 10.80
C TYR A 257 -5.12 -3.31 11.73
N ILE A 258 -4.11 -4.19 11.80
CA ILE A 258 -4.21 -5.38 12.64
C ILE A 258 -4.06 -5.06 14.13
N SER A 259 -3.32 -4.00 14.47
CA SER A 259 -2.95 -3.65 15.85
C SER A 259 -3.71 -2.47 16.45
N MET A 260 -4.38 -1.63 15.65
CA MET A 260 -5.16 -0.49 16.17
C MET A 260 -6.24 -0.90 17.18
N GLU A 261 -6.56 -0.01 18.11
CA GLU A 261 -7.73 -0.15 18.98
C GLU A 261 -9.04 0.04 18.19
N GLU A 262 -10.16 -0.28 18.84
CA GLU A 262 -11.48 0.02 18.30
C GLU A 262 -11.68 1.54 18.24
N PRO A 263 -11.93 2.12 17.06
CA PRO A 263 -12.16 3.55 16.94
C PRO A 263 -13.50 3.91 17.57
N VAL A 264 -13.60 5.12 18.14
CA VAL A 264 -14.84 5.61 18.78
C VAL A 264 -16.02 5.72 17.80
N SER A 265 -15.74 5.86 16.51
CA SER A 265 -16.73 5.80 15.44
C SER A 265 -16.09 5.34 14.12
N PHE A 266 -16.92 5.09 13.10
CA PHE A 266 -16.46 4.72 11.76
C PHE A 266 -16.11 5.93 10.87
N THR A 267 -15.78 7.09 11.46
CA THR A 267 -15.35 8.25 10.67
C THR A 267 -13.89 8.10 10.23
N ALA A 268 -13.54 8.72 9.09
CA ALA A 268 -12.16 8.75 8.61
C ALA A 268 -11.17 9.30 9.66
N GLY A 269 -11.59 10.29 10.45
CA GLY A 269 -10.76 10.89 11.51
C GLY A 269 -10.44 9.91 12.64
N ASP A 270 -11.44 9.18 13.14
CA ASP A 270 -11.26 8.26 14.26
C ASP A 270 -10.46 7.02 13.85
N ILE A 271 -10.76 6.45 12.66
CA ILE A 271 -9.98 5.32 12.12
C ILE A 271 -8.51 5.73 11.90
N ARG A 272 -8.26 6.90 11.30
CA ARG A 272 -6.88 7.40 11.11
C ARG A 272 -6.17 7.65 12.44
N THR A 273 -6.88 8.14 13.45
CA THR A 273 -6.34 8.36 14.80
C THR A 273 -5.84 7.07 15.41
N GLU A 274 -6.63 5.99 15.38
CA GLU A 274 -6.21 4.70 15.97
C GLU A 274 -5.07 4.04 15.18
N ARG A 275 -5.04 4.19 13.85
CA ARG A 275 -3.90 3.75 13.03
C ARG A 275 -2.61 4.48 13.40
N VAL A 276 -2.67 5.81 13.55
CA VAL A 276 -1.51 6.61 13.98
C VAL A 276 -1.09 6.21 15.39
N ARG A 277 -2.03 6.03 16.32
CA ARG A 277 -1.74 5.61 17.70
C ARG A 277 -0.98 4.28 17.73
N ALA A 278 -1.42 3.29 16.95
CA ALA A 278 -0.72 2.01 16.83
C ALA A 278 0.72 2.17 16.30
N LEU A 279 0.91 2.95 15.23
CA LEU A 279 2.23 3.19 14.65
C LEU A 279 3.15 4.00 15.57
N SER A 280 2.61 4.97 16.30
CA SER A 280 3.37 5.77 17.27
C SER A 280 3.75 4.98 18.53
N ALA A 281 3.07 3.87 18.81
CA ALA A 281 3.40 2.93 19.87
C ALA A 281 4.42 1.85 19.45
N LEU A 282 4.93 1.89 18.22
CA LEU A 282 6.03 1.01 17.81
C LEU A 282 7.24 1.20 18.73
N ARG A 283 7.72 0.11 19.33
CA ARG A 283 8.93 0.15 20.15
C ARG A 283 10.10 0.57 19.28
N SER A 284 10.85 1.54 19.78
CA SER A 284 12.11 1.96 19.18
C SER A 284 13.11 0.79 19.14
N ILE A 285 13.82 0.63 18.04
CA ILE A 285 14.95 -0.30 17.93
C ILE A 285 16.22 0.52 18.05
N GLU A 286 17.00 0.27 19.11
CA GLU A 286 18.31 0.91 19.24
C GLU A 286 19.34 0.28 18.31
N LYS A 287 20.40 1.03 18.02
CA LYS A 287 21.37 0.71 16.96
C LYS A 287 21.98 -0.68 17.14
N GLU A 288 22.23 -1.05 18.40
CA GLU A 288 22.83 -2.31 18.83
C GLU A 288 21.86 -3.49 18.72
N GLU A 289 20.55 -3.23 18.75
CA GLU A 289 19.50 -4.24 18.67
C GLU A 289 19.14 -4.59 17.21
N VAL A 290 19.52 -3.74 16.25
CA VAL A 290 19.16 -3.95 14.83
C VAL A 290 19.63 -5.31 14.31
N GLY A 291 20.83 -5.76 14.68
CA GLY A 291 21.36 -7.05 14.23
C GLY A 291 20.64 -8.28 14.80
N SER A 292 19.95 -8.14 15.93
CA SER A 292 19.19 -9.23 16.55
C SER A 292 17.71 -9.23 16.14
N MET A 293 17.17 -8.07 15.74
CA MET A 293 15.75 -7.87 15.44
C MET A 293 15.42 -7.73 13.95
N VAL A 294 16.40 -7.37 13.11
CA VAL A 294 16.16 -7.11 11.68
C VAL A 294 17.19 -7.84 10.81
N VAL A 295 16.67 -8.61 9.87
CA VAL A 295 17.45 -9.35 8.88
C VAL A 295 17.29 -8.68 7.52
N ARG A 296 18.40 -8.52 6.79
CA ARG A 296 18.41 -8.10 5.39
C ARG A 296 19.00 -9.18 4.50
N GLY A 297 18.51 -9.26 3.26
CA GLY A 297 18.99 -10.22 2.28
C GLY A 297 19.09 -9.66 0.87
N GLN A 298 19.90 -10.30 0.03
CA GLN A 298 20.01 -10.02 -1.40
C GLN A 298 20.01 -11.31 -2.23
N TYR A 299 19.16 -11.40 -3.27
CA TYR A 299 19.01 -12.63 -4.05
C TYR A 299 20.24 -12.91 -4.94
N SER A 300 20.67 -14.16 -4.95
CA SER A 300 21.75 -14.66 -5.81
C SER A 300 21.24 -15.02 -7.21
N ARG A 301 22.18 -15.39 -8.09
CA ARG A 301 21.85 -15.99 -9.38
C ARG A 301 21.15 -17.33 -9.19
N GLY A 302 20.27 -17.69 -10.13
CA GLY A 302 19.60 -18.99 -10.07
C GLY A 302 19.02 -19.42 -11.41
N MET A 303 18.11 -20.38 -11.36
CA MET A 303 17.47 -20.94 -12.55
C MET A 303 15.98 -21.20 -12.28
N ARG A 304 15.14 -20.94 -13.27
CA ARG A 304 13.72 -21.32 -13.23
C ARG A 304 13.23 -21.72 -14.60
N SER A 305 12.59 -22.89 -14.68
CA SER A 305 12.06 -23.45 -15.93
C SER A 305 13.08 -23.42 -17.07
N GLY A 306 14.33 -23.79 -16.78
CA GLY A 306 15.45 -23.80 -17.73
C GLY A 306 16.04 -22.42 -18.09
N LYS A 307 15.49 -21.31 -17.60
CA LYS A 307 16.01 -19.96 -17.82
C LYS A 307 16.91 -19.52 -16.66
N LYS A 308 18.10 -19.02 -17.00
CA LYS A 308 19.00 -18.37 -16.03
C LYS A 308 18.35 -17.09 -15.52
N ILE A 309 18.48 -16.86 -14.23
CA ILE A 309 18.03 -15.64 -13.57
C ILE A 309 19.25 -14.94 -12.99
N PRO A 310 19.46 -13.66 -13.35
CA PRO A 310 20.57 -12.89 -12.80
C PRO A 310 20.41 -12.73 -11.29
N GLY A 311 21.52 -12.71 -10.57
CA GLY A 311 21.56 -12.22 -9.20
C GLY A 311 21.33 -10.71 -9.17
N TYR A 312 21.00 -10.13 -8.01
CA TYR A 312 20.67 -8.70 -7.94
C TYR A 312 21.80 -7.81 -8.51
N ARG A 313 23.06 -8.06 -8.10
CA ARG A 313 24.28 -7.38 -8.59
C ARG A 313 24.58 -7.60 -10.09
N GLU A 314 23.84 -8.49 -10.75
CA GLU A 314 23.94 -8.77 -12.19
C GLU A 314 22.76 -8.19 -12.98
N GLU A 315 21.77 -7.59 -12.30
CA GLU A 315 20.64 -6.94 -12.94
C GLU A 315 21.08 -5.64 -13.65
N ARG A 316 20.31 -5.22 -14.64
CA ARG A 316 20.60 -4.02 -15.42
C ARG A 316 20.54 -2.77 -14.53
N ASN A 317 21.56 -1.92 -14.63
CA ASN A 317 21.68 -0.67 -13.87
C ASN A 317 21.74 -0.87 -12.33
N VAL A 318 22.39 -1.95 -11.89
CA VAL A 318 22.70 -2.22 -10.48
C VAL A 318 24.22 -2.24 -10.31
N ASP A 319 24.72 -1.71 -9.18
CA ASP A 319 26.13 -1.74 -8.83
C ASP A 319 26.57 -3.19 -8.53
N PRO A 320 27.62 -3.72 -9.20
CA PRO A 320 28.17 -5.05 -8.91
C PRO A 320 28.61 -5.26 -7.46
N ASN A 321 28.85 -4.19 -6.69
CA ASN A 321 29.21 -4.21 -5.27
C ASN A 321 28.07 -3.78 -4.34
N SER A 322 26.84 -3.67 -4.85
CA SER A 322 25.70 -3.13 -4.11
C SER A 322 25.44 -3.85 -2.80
N ASN A 323 25.20 -3.07 -1.74
CA ASN A 323 24.73 -3.52 -0.43
C ASN A 323 23.22 -3.30 -0.25
N THR A 324 22.49 -2.96 -1.31
CA THR A 324 21.03 -2.78 -1.28
C THR A 324 20.34 -4.10 -1.03
N GLU A 325 19.44 -4.10 -0.05
CA GLU A 325 18.66 -5.28 0.30
C GLU A 325 17.46 -5.48 -0.65
N THR A 326 17.27 -6.72 -1.09
CA THR A 326 16.07 -7.16 -1.84
C THR A 326 15.11 -7.95 -0.96
N TYR A 327 15.45 -8.13 0.31
CA TYR A 327 14.67 -8.81 1.33
C TYR A 327 14.88 -8.13 2.70
N VAL A 328 13.80 -8.00 3.47
CA VAL A 328 13.82 -7.58 4.87
C VAL A 328 12.90 -8.48 5.68
N ALA A 329 13.37 -8.96 6.82
CA ALA A 329 12.52 -9.50 7.89
C ALA A 329 12.79 -8.74 9.20
N ALA A 330 11.74 -8.45 9.98
CA ALA A 330 11.84 -7.69 11.21
C ALA A 330 10.94 -8.28 12.30
N LYS A 331 11.45 -8.32 13.53
CA LYS A 331 10.68 -8.53 14.76
C LYS A 331 10.40 -7.18 15.38
N LEU A 332 9.14 -6.80 15.50
CA LEU A 332 8.69 -5.54 16.08
C LEU A 332 7.82 -5.76 17.31
N PHE A 333 7.70 -4.74 18.14
CA PHE A 333 6.80 -4.69 19.28
C PHE A 333 5.96 -3.43 19.25
N ILE A 334 4.76 -3.50 19.80
CA ILE A 334 3.88 -2.36 20.01
C ILE A 334 3.68 -2.21 21.52
N ASP A 335 4.12 -1.07 22.07
CA ASP A 335 4.11 -0.79 23.50
C ASP A 335 2.79 -0.15 23.92
N ASN A 336 1.75 -0.98 24.00
CA ASN A 336 0.46 -0.65 24.60
C ASN A 336 -0.08 -1.86 25.39
N ASP A 337 -1.15 -1.68 26.17
CA ASP A 337 -1.67 -2.75 27.05
C ASP A 337 -2.10 -4.00 26.28
N ARG A 338 -2.65 -3.82 25.08
CA ARG A 338 -3.13 -4.92 24.22
C ARG A 338 -2.00 -5.81 23.72
N TRP A 339 -0.85 -5.25 23.37
CA TRP A 339 0.21 -5.95 22.62
C TRP A 339 1.55 -6.05 23.36
N LYS A 340 1.65 -5.51 24.57
CA LYS A 340 2.91 -5.46 25.33
C LYS A 340 3.58 -6.84 25.40
N GLY A 341 4.79 -6.92 24.86
CA GLY A 341 5.62 -8.14 24.87
C GLY A 341 5.28 -9.17 23.80
N MET A 342 4.19 -9.00 23.04
CA MET A 342 3.83 -9.87 21.93
C MET A 342 4.55 -9.42 20.65
N PRO A 343 5.30 -10.31 19.97
CA PRO A 343 6.04 -9.93 18.77
C PRO A 343 5.15 -9.91 17.53
N PHE A 344 5.45 -8.94 16.67
CA PHE A 344 5.02 -8.88 15.28
C PHE A 344 6.21 -9.24 14.41
N TYR A 345 6.08 -10.28 13.59
CA TYR A 345 7.09 -10.64 12.60
C TYR A 345 6.64 -10.15 11.23
N LEU A 346 7.50 -9.42 10.55
CA LEU A 346 7.19 -8.87 9.24
C LEU A 346 8.26 -9.32 8.27
N ARG A 347 7.88 -9.70 7.05
CA ARG A 347 8.85 -9.98 5.99
C ARG A 347 8.37 -9.51 4.63
N THR A 348 9.33 -9.04 3.85
CA THR A 348 9.15 -8.72 2.43
C THR A 348 10.38 -9.08 1.63
N GLY A 349 10.18 -9.41 0.36
CA GLY A 349 11.29 -9.52 -0.56
C GLY A 349 10.90 -9.88 -1.98
N LYS A 350 11.87 -9.71 -2.87
CA LYS A 350 11.81 -10.03 -4.28
C LYS A 350 12.48 -11.37 -4.57
N ARG A 351 12.12 -11.98 -5.70
CA ARG A 351 12.56 -13.34 -6.09
C ARG A 351 12.28 -14.37 -4.99
N LEU A 352 11.14 -14.27 -4.32
CA LEU A 352 10.70 -15.26 -3.34
C LEU A 352 9.92 -16.39 -4.02
N LYS A 353 9.63 -17.45 -3.26
CA LYS A 353 9.00 -18.69 -3.76
C LYS A 353 7.69 -18.46 -4.52
N SER A 354 6.88 -17.51 -4.06
CA SER A 354 5.62 -17.12 -4.70
C SER A 354 5.23 -15.68 -4.36
N SER A 355 4.35 -15.09 -5.19
CA SER A 355 3.75 -13.79 -4.90
C SER A 355 2.53 -13.94 -3.99
N VAL A 356 2.64 -13.54 -2.73
CA VAL A 356 1.57 -13.65 -1.73
C VAL A 356 1.62 -12.49 -0.74
N VAL A 357 0.45 -12.04 -0.32
CA VAL A 357 0.30 -11.09 0.79
C VAL A 357 -0.69 -11.66 1.76
N GLN A 358 -0.25 -11.82 3.00
CA GLN A 358 -1.00 -12.54 4.02
C GLN A 358 -0.63 -12.00 5.41
N ILE A 359 -1.62 -11.93 6.28
CA ILE A 359 -1.44 -11.71 7.72
C ILE A 359 -1.86 -12.98 8.44
N ASP A 360 -0.95 -13.60 9.17
CA ASP A 360 -1.21 -14.78 9.98
C ASP A 360 -1.23 -14.40 11.46
N ILE A 361 -2.33 -14.70 12.14
CA ILE A 361 -2.49 -14.54 13.57
C ILE A 361 -2.41 -15.93 14.19
N GLN A 362 -1.32 -16.18 14.92
CA GLN A 362 -1.15 -17.44 15.65
C GLN A 362 -1.67 -17.26 17.08
N PHE A 363 -2.70 -18.01 17.44
CA PHE A 363 -3.20 -18.01 18.80
C PHE A 363 -2.25 -18.78 19.73
N ALA A 364 -2.28 -18.45 21.03
CA ALA A 364 -1.63 -19.23 22.05
C ALA A 364 -2.20 -20.65 22.06
N ASN A 365 -1.33 -21.66 22.22
CA ASN A 365 -1.76 -23.04 22.26
C ASN A 365 -2.47 -23.33 23.60
N PRO A 366 -3.76 -23.74 23.60
CA PRO A 366 -4.43 -24.11 24.83
C PRO A 366 -3.78 -25.39 25.38
N GLN A 367 -3.10 -25.28 26.53
CA GLN A 367 -2.58 -26.45 27.25
C GLN A 367 -3.73 -27.26 27.86
N SER A 368 -4.47 -28.01 27.04
CA SER A 368 -5.57 -28.86 27.50
C SER A 368 -5.04 -30.07 28.27
N LEU A 369 -5.47 -30.22 29.53
CA LEU A 369 -5.11 -31.37 30.38
C LEU A 369 -5.55 -32.70 29.78
N ILE A 370 -6.78 -32.76 29.24
CA ILE A 370 -7.38 -33.99 28.70
C ILE A 370 -6.81 -34.40 27.34
N PHE A 371 -6.13 -33.48 26.65
CA PHE A 371 -5.51 -33.77 25.35
C PHE A 371 -3.97 -33.83 25.41
N ARG A 372 -3.36 -33.83 26.62
CA ARG A 372 -1.89 -33.89 26.79
C ARG A 372 -1.25 -35.15 26.21
N GLU A 373 -1.94 -36.28 26.32
CA GLU A 373 -1.43 -37.59 25.89
C GLU A 373 -1.55 -37.82 24.38
N TYR A 374 -2.38 -37.01 23.70
CA TYR A 374 -2.56 -37.09 22.26
C TYR A 374 -1.41 -36.37 21.56
N LYS A 375 -0.67 -37.12 20.73
CA LYS A 375 0.37 -36.53 19.88
C LYS A 375 -0.31 -35.65 18.82
N PHE A 376 -0.15 -34.35 18.94
CA PHE A 376 -0.52 -33.43 17.87
C PHE A 376 0.37 -33.67 16.64
N PRO A 377 -0.15 -33.50 15.42
CA PRO A 377 0.68 -33.52 14.22
C PRO A 377 1.84 -32.53 14.39
N ARG A 378 3.07 -32.94 14.04
CA ARG A 378 4.26 -32.08 14.16
C ARG A 378 4.12 -30.73 13.45
N GLU A 379 3.28 -30.69 12.42
CA GLU A 379 3.01 -29.52 11.56
C GLU A 379 1.94 -28.58 12.12
N TYR A 380 1.28 -28.95 13.23
CA TYR A 380 0.24 -28.14 13.85
C TYR A 380 0.68 -27.65 15.23
N HIS A 381 0.89 -26.35 15.34
CA HIS A 381 1.41 -25.73 16.55
C HIS A 381 0.33 -25.06 17.40
N ALA A 382 -0.64 -24.39 16.76
CA ALA A 382 -1.75 -23.71 17.42
C ALA A 382 -2.86 -23.37 16.41
N ASN A 383 -3.98 -22.83 16.91
CA ASN A 383 -5.00 -22.23 16.03
C ASN A 383 -4.36 -21.06 15.24
N THR A 384 -4.71 -20.95 13.97
CA THR A 384 -4.20 -19.90 13.09
C THR A 384 -5.35 -19.26 12.33
N LEU A 385 -5.40 -17.94 12.34
CA LEU A 385 -6.27 -17.16 11.47
C LEU A 385 -5.41 -16.48 10.41
N SER A 386 -5.63 -16.81 9.15
CA SER A 386 -4.93 -16.25 8.00
C SER A 386 -5.86 -15.30 7.24
N ILE A 387 -5.49 -14.02 7.18
CA ILE A 387 -6.13 -13.01 6.34
C ILE A 387 -5.35 -12.93 5.03
N ASN A 388 -5.91 -13.53 3.99
CA ASN A 388 -5.29 -13.63 2.67
C ASN A 388 -5.63 -12.38 1.88
N ILE A 389 -4.61 -11.59 1.51
CA ILE A 389 -4.79 -10.29 0.86
C ILE A 389 -4.61 -10.37 -0.66
N GLN A 390 -3.71 -11.24 -1.13
CA GLN A 390 -3.59 -11.66 -2.52
C GLN A 390 -2.75 -12.95 -2.58
N PRO A 391 -2.97 -13.87 -3.54
CA PRO A 391 -3.91 -13.81 -4.66
C PRO A 391 -5.27 -14.47 -4.39
N LYS A 392 -5.50 -15.02 -3.19
CA LYS A 392 -6.74 -15.71 -2.81
C LYS A 392 -7.42 -14.93 -1.70
N GLU A 393 -8.06 -13.83 -2.06
CA GLU A 393 -8.62 -12.90 -1.09
C GLU A 393 -9.71 -13.57 -0.24
N GLY A 394 -9.54 -13.48 1.08
CA GLY A 394 -10.42 -14.17 2.01
C GLY A 394 -9.79 -14.36 3.38
N ILE A 395 -10.43 -15.18 4.20
CA ILE A 395 -10.01 -15.51 5.56
C ILE A 395 -10.08 -17.03 5.73
N THR A 396 -9.01 -17.62 6.25
CA THR A 396 -8.95 -19.03 6.61
C THR A 396 -8.69 -19.16 8.10
N PHE A 397 -9.53 -19.91 8.80
CA PHE A 397 -9.30 -20.26 10.20
C PHE A 397 -8.97 -21.75 10.31
N ARG A 398 -7.77 -22.06 10.81
CA ARG A 398 -7.28 -23.42 11.02
C ARG A 398 -7.33 -23.80 12.50
N PHE A 399 -7.99 -24.90 12.81
CA PHE A 399 -8.18 -25.43 14.16
C PHE A 399 -8.21 -26.96 14.15
N LEU A 400 -8.21 -27.60 15.32
CA LEU A 400 -8.29 -29.05 15.45
C LEU A 400 -9.73 -29.55 15.51
N ALA A 401 -10.00 -30.67 14.82
CA ALA A 401 -11.25 -31.42 14.93
C ALA A 401 -10.97 -32.92 15.09
N LYS A 402 -11.92 -33.65 15.68
CA LYS A 402 -11.86 -35.12 15.73
C LYS A 402 -12.05 -35.67 14.31
N ALA A 403 -11.10 -36.47 13.84
CA ALA A 403 -11.24 -37.20 12.60
C ALA A 403 -12.39 -38.23 12.69
N PRO A 404 -13.21 -38.38 11.62
CA PRO A 404 -14.17 -39.48 11.53
C PRO A 404 -13.46 -40.82 11.69
N GLY A 405 -13.99 -41.70 12.56
CA GLY A 405 -13.37 -42.97 12.89
C GLY A 405 -13.60 -43.39 14.34
N LEU A 406 -13.14 -44.61 14.66
CA LEU A 406 -13.29 -45.26 15.96
C LEU A 406 -12.32 -44.74 17.03
N LEU A 407 -11.22 -44.10 16.61
CA LEU A 407 -10.20 -43.57 17.50
C LEU A 407 -10.40 -42.07 17.76
N MET A 408 -9.92 -41.61 18.91
CA MET A 408 -9.81 -40.18 19.21
C MET A 408 -8.53 -39.64 18.57
N GLU A 409 -8.64 -39.24 17.31
CA GLU A 409 -7.54 -38.64 16.53
C GLU A 409 -7.90 -37.20 16.18
N LEU A 410 -7.05 -36.25 16.57
CA LEU A 410 -7.23 -34.83 16.25
C LEU A 410 -6.46 -34.47 14.98
N LYS A 411 -7.14 -33.84 14.02
CA LYS A 411 -6.54 -33.35 12.77
C LYS A 411 -6.83 -31.86 12.56
N PRO A 412 -5.89 -31.11 11.96
CA PRO A 412 -6.16 -29.75 11.55
C PRO A 412 -7.19 -29.74 10.42
N VAL A 413 -8.17 -28.85 10.55
CA VAL A 413 -9.17 -28.55 9.53
C VAL A 413 -9.23 -27.04 9.30
N ASN A 414 -9.68 -26.63 8.11
CA ASN A 414 -9.83 -25.23 7.75
C ASN A 414 -11.32 -24.87 7.63
N MET A 415 -11.68 -23.69 8.14
CA MET A 415 -12.88 -22.96 7.75
C MET A 415 -12.48 -21.81 6.83
N ASP A 416 -12.97 -21.83 5.59
CA ASP A 416 -12.58 -20.87 4.55
C ASP A 416 -13.73 -19.94 4.16
N PHE A 417 -13.47 -18.64 4.21
CA PHE A 417 -14.23 -17.60 3.55
C PHE A 417 -13.40 -17.04 2.39
N LEU A 418 -13.95 -17.07 1.16
CA LEU A 418 -13.29 -16.54 -0.03
C LEU A 418 -14.24 -15.57 -0.74
N TYR A 419 -13.79 -14.35 -1.02
CA TYR A 419 -14.64 -13.29 -1.60
C TYR A 419 -15.37 -13.74 -2.88
N LYS A 420 -14.61 -14.27 -3.84
CA LYS A 420 -15.14 -14.74 -5.13
C LYS A 420 -16.22 -15.81 -4.96
N ARG A 421 -16.04 -16.73 -4.00
CA ARG A 421 -16.98 -17.82 -3.74
C ARG A 421 -18.24 -17.34 -3.02
N SER A 422 -18.08 -16.46 -2.03
CA SER A 422 -19.18 -16.03 -1.16
C SER A 422 -20.05 -14.94 -1.77
N PHE A 423 -19.46 -13.97 -2.48
CA PHE A 423 -20.20 -12.81 -2.99
C PHE A 423 -20.43 -12.84 -4.51
N LYS A 424 -19.77 -13.75 -5.25
CA LYS A 424 -19.85 -13.85 -6.72
C LYS A 424 -19.61 -12.51 -7.43
N ARG A 425 -18.75 -11.68 -6.86
CA ARG A 425 -18.32 -10.39 -7.39
C ARG A 425 -16.80 -10.37 -7.46
N ASP A 426 -16.29 -9.66 -8.46
CA ASP A 426 -14.88 -9.37 -8.55
C ASP A 426 -14.47 -8.34 -7.50
N ILE A 427 -13.20 -8.37 -7.16
CA ILE A 427 -12.59 -7.44 -6.21
C ILE A 427 -12.27 -6.17 -6.97
N VAL A 428 -12.70 -5.04 -6.40
CA VAL A 428 -12.44 -3.71 -6.96
C VAL A 428 -10.94 -3.43 -6.91
N ASP A 429 -10.36 -2.90 -8.00
CA ASP A 429 -8.96 -2.49 -7.99
C ASP A 429 -8.75 -1.35 -6.98
N SER A 430 -7.58 -1.36 -6.33
CA SER A 430 -7.25 -0.39 -5.30
C SER A 430 -7.35 1.06 -5.80
N TYR A 431 -7.01 1.34 -7.06
CA TYR A 431 -7.08 2.69 -7.62
C TYR A 431 -8.52 3.16 -7.86
N ASP A 432 -9.44 2.29 -8.28
CA ASP A 432 -10.87 2.60 -8.39
C ASP A 432 -11.39 3.12 -7.05
N LYS A 433 -11.06 2.40 -5.97
CA LYS A 433 -11.46 2.74 -4.61
C LYS A 433 -10.79 4.02 -4.09
N LEU A 434 -9.49 4.21 -4.34
CA LEU A 434 -8.78 5.43 -3.95
C LEU A 434 -9.34 6.66 -4.66
N LEU A 435 -9.58 6.58 -5.97
CA LEU A 435 -10.10 7.71 -6.73
C LEU A 435 -11.49 8.10 -6.24
N ILE A 436 -12.41 7.15 -6.08
CA ILE A 436 -13.76 7.47 -5.63
C ILE A 436 -13.79 8.04 -4.20
N ASP A 437 -12.98 7.49 -3.29
CA ASP A 437 -12.90 7.99 -1.91
C ASP A 437 -12.28 9.39 -1.86
N SER A 438 -11.24 9.63 -2.67
CA SER A 438 -10.68 10.97 -2.81
C SER A 438 -11.73 11.96 -3.31
N ILE A 439 -12.54 11.59 -4.31
CA ILE A 439 -13.61 12.42 -4.87
C ILE A 439 -14.66 12.75 -3.81
N ARG A 440 -15.11 11.73 -3.07
CA ARG A 440 -16.07 11.86 -1.95
C ARG A 440 -15.50 12.59 -0.74
N GLY A 441 -14.18 12.71 -0.66
CA GLY A 441 -13.48 13.31 0.48
C GLY A 441 -13.36 12.41 1.69
N ASP A 442 -13.45 11.10 1.47
CA ASP A 442 -13.19 10.10 2.49
C ASP A 442 -11.68 9.85 2.57
N GLN A 443 -11.07 10.22 3.70
CA GLN A 443 -9.63 10.03 3.94
C GLN A 443 -9.30 8.71 4.65
N THR A 444 -10.28 7.82 4.87
CA THR A 444 -10.11 6.59 5.66
C THR A 444 -8.94 5.74 5.17
N LEU A 445 -8.78 5.60 3.85
CA LEU A 445 -7.76 4.75 3.22
C LEU A 445 -6.43 5.46 2.95
N PHE A 446 -6.28 6.71 3.35
CA PHE A 446 -5.10 7.51 3.03
C PHE A 446 -4.16 7.58 4.23
N ALA A 447 -2.87 7.60 3.95
CA ALA A 447 -1.86 7.74 4.97
C ALA A 447 -1.81 9.19 5.51
N THR A 448 -1.20 9.36 6.68
CA THR A 448 -1.16 10.64 7.41
C THR A 448 0.29 11.06 7.63
N GLY A 449 0.55 12.37 7.70
CA GLY A 449 1.88 12.88 8.05
C GLY A 449 2.44 12.29 9.36
N PRO A 450 1.67 12.26 10.47
CA PRO A 450 2.09 11.63 11.73
C PRO A 450 2.38 10.13 11.61
N GLY A 451 1.57 9.40 10.83
CA GLY A 451 1.80 7.98 10.56
C GLY A 451 3.13 7.77 9.85
N PHE A 452 3.40 8.53 8.78
CA PHE A 452 4.68 8.47 8.07
C PHE A 452 5.88 8.86 8.92
N LYS A 453 5.74 9.87 9.78
CA LYS A 453 6.79 10.23 10.73
C LYS A 453 7.18 9.03 11.60
N SER A 454 6.19 8.28 12.09
CA SER A 454 6.43 7.10 12.93
C SER A 454 7.16 6.00 12.16
N THR A 455 6.70 5.67 10.95
CA THR A 455 7.31 4.61 10.13
C THR A 455 8.70 5.00 9.61
N TRP A 456 8.92 6.27 9.24
CA TRP A 456 10.24 6.78 8.86
C TRP A 456 11.22 6.85 10.02
N THR A 457 10.74 7.11 11.23
CA THR A 457 11.60 7.09 12.43
C THR A 457 12.15 5.68 12.64
N LEU A 458 11.30 4.66 12.58
CA LEU A 458 11.72 3.26 12.65
C LEU A 458 12.69 2.89 11.52
N ALA A 459 12.32 3.15 10.26
CA ALA A 459 13.16 2.83 9.11
C ALA A 459 14.54 3.51 9.21
N THR A 460 14.58 4.78 9.66
CA THR A 460 15.84 5.52 9.83
C THR A 460 16.73 4.89 10.90
N LYS A 461 16.16 4.42 12.02
CA LYS A 461 16.93 3.71 13.04
C LYS A 461 17.50 2.39 12.53
N ILE A 462 16.71 1.62 11.77
CA ILE A 462 17.17 0.39 11.12
C ILE A 462 18.34 0.66 10.17
N MET A 463 18.21 1.67 9.29
CA MET A 463 19.27 2.04 8.35
C MET A 463 20.57 2.46 9.07
N LYS A 464 20.47 3.30 10.10
CA LYS A 464 21.63 3.71 10.92
C LYS A 464 22.27 2.55 11.70
N GLY A 465 21.48 1.56 12.12
CA GLY A 465 22.01 0.33 12.70
C GLY A 465 22.79 -0.49 11.68
N TRP A 466 22.24 -0.68 10.49
CA TRP A 466 22.91 -1.38 9.40
C TRP A 466 24.20 -0.73 8.92
N GLU A 467 24.32 0.59 8.98
CA GLU A 467 25.54 1.34 8.67
C GLU A 467 26.67 1.07 9.67
N ALA A 468 26.35 0.66 10.90
CA ALA A 468 27.34 0.40 11.94
C ALA A 468 27.63 -1.07 12.19
N LEU A 469 26.84 -1.96 11.60
CA LEU A 469 27.15 -3.37 11.53
C LEU A 469 28.16 -3.63 10.40
N PRO A 470 28.92 -4.74 10.46
CA PRO A 470 29.74 -5.18 9.34
C PRO A 470 28.92 -5.26 8.04
N ALA A 471 29.61 -5.08 6.92
CA ALA A 471 29.00 -5.20 5.61
C ALA A 471 28.28 -6.57 5.47
N PRO A 472 27.06 -6.60 4.89
CA PRO A 472 26.32 -7.83 4.78
C PRO A 472 27.02 -8.77 3.79
N GLN A 473 26.95 -10.08 4.05
CA GLN A 473 27.47 -11.10 3.14
C GLN A 473 26.48 -11.34 2.01
N PHE A 474 26.39 -10.42 1.06
CA PHE A 474 25.50 -10.55 -0.10
C PHE A 474 26.18 -11.15 -1.33
N PRO A 475 25.44 -11.91 -2.16
CA PRO A 475 24.05 -12.36 -1.94
C PRO A 475 23.97 -13.54 -0.96
N ASN A 476 22.88 -13.62 -0.16
CA ASN A 476 22.71 -14.61 0.92
C ASN A 476 21.43 -15.45 0.81
N TYR A 477 20.64 -15.33 -0.27
CA TYR A 477 19.54 -16.24 -0.49
C TYR A 477 19.36 -16.59 -1.97
N SER A 478 18.98 -17.84 -2.22
CA SER A 478 18.67 -18.34 -3.56
C SER A 478 17.33 -17.79 -4.03
N PRO A 479 17.19 -17.40 -5.31
CA PRO A 479 15.89 -17.01 -5.84
C PRO A 479 14.90 -18.18 -5.72
N PHE A 480 13.65 -17.85 -5.43
CA PHE A 480 12.53 -18.77 -5.15
C PHE A 480 12.64 -19.55 -3.83
N SER A 481 13.55 -19.18 -2.93
CA SER A 481 13.43 -19.50 -1.50
C SER A 481 12.45 -18.55 -0.80
N TRP A 482 12.25 -18.71 0.52
CA TRP A 482 11.51 -17.75 1.35
C TRP A 482 12.37 -16.63 1.95
N GLY A 483 13.61 -16.51 1.47
CA GLY A 483 14.60 -15.56 1.98
C GLY A 483 15.83 -16.27 2.54
N PRO A 484 16.68 -15.51 3.28
CA PRO A 484 17.89 -16.01 3.91
C PRO A 484 17.57 -16.82 5.18
N LYS A 485 18.46 -17.75 5.56
CA LYS A 485 18.30 -18.63 6.73
C LYS A 485 18.15 -17.84 8.03
N GLU A 486 18.85 -16.71 8.13
CA GLU A 486 18.81 -15.80 9.27
C GLU A 486 17.39 -15.28 9.55
N ALA A 487 16.52 -15.22 8.52
CA ALA A 487 15.12 -14.83 8.71
C ALA A 487 14.29 -15.92 9.39
N ASP A 488 14.63 -17.20 9.23
CA ASP A 488 14.04 -18.30 10.00
C ASP A 488 14.60 -18.32 11.43
N GLU A 489 15.91 -18.12 11.57
CA GLU A 489 16.59 -18.04 12.87
C GLU A 489 16.03 -16.92 13.75
N LEU A 490 15.60 -15.80 13.15
CA LEU A 490 14.94 -14.69 13.85
C LEU A 490 13.74 -15.15 14.69
N LEU A 491 12.90 -16.04 14.16
CA LEU A 491 11.72 -16.57 14.87
C LEU A 491 12.10 -17.75 15.78
N GLN A 492 13.06 -18.57 15.37
CA GLN A 492 13.51 -19.73 16.15
C GLN A 492 14.12 -19.34 17.50
N ARG A 493 14.74 -18.16 17.60
CA ARG A 493 15.21 -17.58 18.87
C ARG A 493 14.09 -17.46 19.92
N ASP A 494 12.85 -17.32 19.48
CA ASP A 494 11.67 -17.28 20.35
C ASP A 494 10.88 -18.60 20.36
N GLY A 495 11.42 -19.69 19.79
CA GLY A 495 10.72 -20.97 19.65
C GLY A 495 9.61 -20.98 18.60
N ARG A 496 9.63 -20.03 17.65
CA ARG A 496 8.62 -19.85 16.61
C ARG A 496 9.16 -20.14 15.21
N HIS A 497 8.28 -20.20 14.22
CA HIS A 497 8.61 -20.38 12.80
C HIS A 497 7.61 -19.60 11.94
N TRP A 498 7.98 -19.34 10.69
CA TRP A 498 7.06 -18.71 9.73
C TRP A 498 5.91 -19.66 9.40
N LEU A 499 4.67 -19.21 9.42
CA LEU A 499 3.52 -20.07 9.12
C LEU A 499 3.37 -20.40 7.63
N LEU A 500 4.04 -19.62 6.78
CA LEU A 500 4.02 -19.75 5.33
C LEU A 500 5.38 -20.25 4.82
N HIS A 501 5.38 -21.44 4.19
CA HIS A 501 6.56 -22.22 3.76
C HIS A 501 6.46 -22.82 2.35
#